data_AF-A0A951N4X3-F1
#
_entry.id   AF-A0A951N4X3-F1
#
_cell.length_a   1.000
_cell.length_b   1.000
_cell.length_c   1.000
_cell.angle_alpha   90.00
_cell.angle_beta   90.00
_cell.angle_gamma   90.00
#
_symmetry.space_group_name_H-M   'P 1'
#
loop_
_entity.id
_entity.type
_entity.pdbx_description
1 polymer ?
#
loop_
_entity_poly.entity_id
_entity_poly.type
_entity_poly.pdbx_seq_one_letter_code
_entity_poly.pdbx_strand_id
1 'polypeptide(L)'
;MWKELIQSLTTECEFYPRVTPADIVKAEFLLHIPLPHELKSLLNESNGVHGEYGLGLVWPIERITQDNLEFRRTPSFKELYMPFDSLLFFADAGNGDQFAFIILDGLIRRHDIW
;
A
#
# COMPACT_ATOMS: atom_id res chain seq x y z
N MET A 1 -17.98 -4.70 5.01
CA MET A 1 -16.90 -3.78 5.43
C MET A 1 -15.57 -4.51 5.30
N TRP A 2 -14.44 -3.83 5.14
CA TRP A 2 -13.14 -4.49 4.91
C TRP A 2 -12.74 -5.42 6.06
N LYS A 3 -12.93 -4.97 7.31
CA LYS A 3 -12.62 -5.80 8.49
C LYS A 3 -13.38 -7.11 8.48
N GLU A 4 -14.68 -7.07 8.21
CA GLU A 4 -15.56 -8.25 8.16
C GLU A 4 -15.13 -9.22 7.05
N LEU A 5 -14.78 -8.69 5.88
CA LEU A 5 -14.30 -9.51 4.75
C LEU A 5 -13.00 -10.21 5.14
N ILE A 6 -12.03 -9.48 5.68
CA ILE A 6 -10.73 -10.04 6.08
C ILE A 6 -10.92 -11.11 7.17
N GLN A 7 -11.77 -10.84 8.17
CA GLN A 7 -12.10 -11.80 9.23
C GLN A 7 -12.84 -13.04 8.72
N SER A 8 -13.52 -12.95 7.57
CA SER A 8 -14.12 -14.12 6.92
C SER A 8 -13.11 -15.01 6.18
N LEU A 9 -11.94 -14.45 5.85
CA LEU A 9 -10.87 -15.14 5.11
C LEU A 9 -9.80 -15.71 6.03
N THR A 10 -9.52 -15.05 7.15
CA THR A 10 -8.53 -15.50 8.14
C THR A 10 -8.91 -15.07 9.54
N THR A 11 -8.56 -15.89 10.53
CA THR A 11 -8.65 -15.55 11.96
C THR A 11 -7.37 -14.88 12.47
N GLU A 12 -6.30 -14.94 11.69
CA GLU A 12 -4.97 -14.44 12.06
C GLU A 12 -4.74 -13.09 11.41
N CYS A 13 -5.49 -12.10 11.87
CA CYS A 13 -5.33 -10.72 11.45
C CYS A 13 -5.46 -9.73 12.60
N GLU A 14 -4.61 -8.71 12.59
CA GLU A 14 -4.66 -7.59 13.52
C GLU A 14 -5.01 -6.30 12.77
N PHE A 15 -5.95 -5.55 13.35
CA PHE A 15 -6.39 -4.26 12.84
C PHE A 15 -5.88 -3.14 13.72
N TYR A 16 -5.56 -2.01 13.09
CA TYR A 16 -5.06 -0.80 13.73
C TYR A 16 -6.15 0.28 13.77
N PRO A 17 -5.94 1.35 14.56
CA PRO A 17 -6.76 2.55 14.46
C PRO A 17 -6.81 3.05 13.01
N ARG A 18 -7.96 3.58 12.59
CA ARG A 18 -8.13 4.13 11.25
C ARG A 18 -7.15 5.27 10.99
N VAL A 19 -6.77 5.42 9.72
CA VAL A 19 -5.99 6.57 9.26
C VAL A 19 -6.80 7.87 9.37
N THR A 20 -6.13 9.00 9.62
CA THR A 20 -6.81 10.29 9.57
C THR A 20 -6.95 10.76 8.11
N PRO A 21 -7.98 11.55 7.77
CA PRO A 21 -8.09 12.14 6.44
C PRO A 21 -6.87 13.00 6.05
N ALA A 22 -6.24 13.65 7.03
CA ALA A 22 -5.06 14.48 6.81
C ALA A 22 -3.84 13.65 6.38
N ASP A 23 -3.67 12.45 6.94
CA ASP A 23 -2.57 11.55 6.57
C ASP A 23 -2.75 10.99 5.15
N ILE A 24 -4.00 10.71 4.73
CA ILE A 24 -4.31 10.33 3.34
C ILE A 24 -3.90 11.45 2.39
N VAL A 25 -4.35 12.68 2.63
CA VAL A 25 -4.04 13.83 1.77
C VAL A 25 -2.53 14.07 1.71
N LYS A 26 -1.84 13.95 2.84
CA LYS A 26 -0.38 14.06 2.91
C LYS A 26 0.32 12.99 2.08
N ALA A 27 -0.12 11.73 2.18
CA ALA A 27 0.44 10.63 1.40
C ALA A 27 0.23 10.83 -0.11
N GLU A 28 -0.99 11.18 -0.54
CA GLU A 28 -1.29 11.48 -1.95
C GLU A 28 -0.43 12.62 -2.50
N PHE A 29 -0.26 13.69 -1.71
CA PHE A 29 0.60 14.82 -2.05
C PHE A 29 2.07 14.40 -2.21
N LEU A 30 2.62 13.65 -1.26
CA LEU A 30 4.02 13.20 -1.30
C LEU A 30 4.29 12.23 -2.45
N LEU A 31 3.35 11.32 -2.72
CA LEU A 31 3.46 10.31 -3.77
C LEU A 31 3.09 10.83 -5.16
N HIS A 32 2.56 12.05 -5.25
CA HIS A 32 2.08 12.71 -6.47
C HIS A 32 1.02 11.90 -7.24
N ILE A 33 0.23 11.10 -6.51
CA ILE A 33 -0.85 10.30 -7.07
C ILE A 33 -2.01 10.18 -6.08
N PRO A 34 -3.28 10.13 -6.55
CA PRO A 34 -4.39 9.75 -5.69
C PRO A 34 -4.29 8.26 -5.32
N LEU A 35 -4.55 7.94 -4.06
CA LEU A 35 -4.65 6.54 -3.62
C LEU A 35 -5.96 5.93 -4.18
N PRO A 36 -5.96 4.64 -4.56
CA PRO A 36 -7.18 3.96 -5.02
C PRO A 36 -8.29 4.03 -3.97
N HIS A 37 -9.55 4.08 -4.45
CA HIS A 37 -10.72 4.11 -3.58
C HIS A 37 -10.72 2.95 -2.58
N GLU A 38 -10.48 1.73 -3.05
CA GLU A 38 -10.49 0.53 -2.21
C GLU A 38 -9.41 0.59 -1.11
N LEU A 39 -8.19 1.02 -1.46
CA LEU A 39 -7.11 1.17 -0.48
C LEU A 39 -7.45 2.25 0.56
N LYS A 40 -8.00 3.40 0.13
CA LYS A 40 -8.46 4.44 1.07
C LYS A 40 -9.58 3.97 1.97
N SER A 41 -10.55 3.24 1.40
CA SER A 41 -11.68 2.68 2.14
C SER A 41 -11.20 1.73 3.23
N LEU A 42 -10.23 0.86 2.92
CA LEU A 42 -9.61 -0.04 3.89
C LEU A 42 -8.83 0.72 4.95
N LEU A 43 -7.95 1.66 4.56
CA LEU A 43 -7.15 2.47 5.49
C LEU A 43 -8.01 3.29 6.45
N ASN A 44 -9.19 3.69 5.99
CA ASN A 44 -10.19 4.42 6.77
C ASN A 44 -10.94 3.53 7.78
N GLU A 45 -10.89 2.20 7.64
CA GLU A 45 -11.32 1.25 8.65
C GLU A 45 -10.16 0.85 9.58
N SER A 46 -8.94 0.68 9.03
CA SER A 46 -7.74 0.21 9.72
C SER A 46 -6.47 0.73 9.06
N ASN A 47 -5.57 1.42 9.76
CA ASN A 47 -4.29 1.88 9.20
C ASN A 47 -3.31 0.70 9.01
N GLY A 48 -3.52 -0.07 7.95
CA GLY A 48 -2.84 -1.33 7.71
C GLY A 48 -3.57 -2.52 8.36
N VAL A 49 -3.16 -3.71 7.96
CA VAL A 49 -3.63 -5.00 8.45
C VAL A 49 -2.43 -5.92 8.53
N HIS A 50 -2.16 -6.46 9.70
CA HIS A 50 -1.15 -7.49 9.85
C HIS A 50 -1.79 -8.87 9.87
N GLY A 51 -1.17 -9.82 9.18
CA GLY A 51 -1.51 -11.23 9.19
C GLY A 51 -0.67 -12.04 10.18
N GLU A 52 -0.67 -13.36 10.00
CA GLU A 52 0.17 -14.28 10.77
C GLU A 52 1.65 -13.81 10.79
N TYR A 53 2.30 -13.94 11.95
CA TYR A 53 3.70 -13.53 12.17
C TYR A 53 4.03 -12.06 11.84
N GLY A 54 3.04 -11.15 11.83
CA GLY A 54 3.25 -9.74 11.52
C GLY A 54 3.36 -9.46 10.03
N LEU A 55 2.89 -10.39 9.18
CA LEU A 55 2.85 -10.22 7.73
C LEU A 55 2.08 -8.96 7.35
N GLY A 56 2.66 -8.09 6.52
CA GLY A 56 2.01 -6.85 6.07
C GLY A 56 0.95 -7.09 5.00
N LEU A 57 -0.18 -7.74 5.34
CA LEU A 57 -1.30 -7.98 4.42
C LEU A 57 -1.77 -6.70 3.74
N VAL A 58 -1.80 -5.60 4.50
CA VAL A 58 -1.84 -4.23 3.98
C VAL A 58 -0.94 -3.38 4.86
N TRP A 59 -0.04 -2.62 4.26
CA TRP A 59 0.85 -1.74 5.00
C TRP A 59 0.11 -0.54 5.62
N PRO A 60 0.60 -0.02 6.76
CA PRO A 60 0.16 1.28 7.25
C PRO A 60 0.57 2.39 6.29
N ILE A 61 -0.18 3.50 6.26
CA ILE A 61 0.00 4.58 5.29
C ILE A 61 1.41 5.20 5.33
N GLU A 62 2.02 5.20 6.51
CA GLU A 62 3.37 5.69 6.73
C GLU A 62 4.38 4.86 5.93
N ARG A 63 4.27 3.53 6.00
CA ARG A 63 5.13 2.60 5.26
C ARG A 63 4.84 2.66 3.76
N ILE A 64 3.57 2.70 3.35
CA ILE A 64 3.20 2.91 1.93
C ILE A 64 3.90 4.15 1.38
N THR A 65 3.88 5.26 2.12
CA THR A 65 4.48 6.51 1.68
C THR A 65 6.01 6.43 1.66
N GLN A 66 6.62 5.94 2.74
CA GLN A 66 8.07 5.89 2.89
C GLN A 66 8.72 4.94 1.88
N ASP A 67 8.24 3.71 1.79
CA ASP A 67 8.84 2.66 0.96
C ASP A 67 8.73 3.04 -0.52
N ASN A 68 7.58 3.55 -0.98
CA ASN A 68 7.45 4.01 -2.37
C ASN A 68 8.37 5.19 -2.70
N LEU A 69 8.57 6.14 -1.76
CA LEU A 69 9.52 7.24 -1.96
C LEU A 69 10.96 6.71 -2.02
N GLU A 70 11.31 5.75 -1.18
CA GLU A 70 12.63 5.12 -1.15
C GLU A 70 12.91 4.35 -2.46
N PHE A 71 11.97 3.55 -2.93
CA PHE A 71 12.08 2.81 -4.19
C PHE A 71 12.27 3.72 -5.40
N ARG A 72 11.58 4.86 -5.43
CA ARG A 72 11.68 5.83 -6.54
C ARG A 72 12.97 6.66 -6.49
N ARG A 73 13.51 6.92 -5.29
CA ARG A 73 14.67 7.82 -5.11
C ARG A 73 16.01 7.10 -5.13
N THR A 74 16.05 5.81 -4.80
CA THR A 74 17.30 5.06 -4.69
C THR A 74 17.85 4.72 -6.08
N PRO A 75 19.00 5.29 -6.51
CA PRO A 75 19.49 5.12 -7.88
C PRO A 75 19.83 3.67 -8.22
N SER A 76 20.34 2.90 -7.26
CA SER A 76 20.72 1.50 -7.47
C SER A 76 19.54 0.62 -7.87
N PHE A 77 18.32 0.91 -7.41
CA PHE A 77 17.13 0.17 -7.86
C PHE A 77 16.81 0.42 -9.33
N LYS A 78 16.92 1.68 -9.77
CA LYS A 78 16.74 2.05 -11.17
C LYS A 78 17.81 1.42 -12.07
N GLU A 79 19.03 1.29 -11.58
CA GLU A 79 20.16 0.73 -12.34
C GLU A 79 20.13 -0.81 -12.41
N LEU A 80 19.69 -1.49 -11.35
CA LEU A 80 19.66 -2.96 -11.28
C LEU A 80 18.38 -3.57 -11.85
N TYR A 81 17.26 -2.85 -11.78
CA TYR A 81 15.95 -3.33 -12.21
C TYR A 81 15.34 -2.36 -13.24
N MET A 82 14.52 -1.44 -12.76
CA MET A 82 13.86 -0.37 -13.50
C MET A 82 13.35 0.68 -12.50
N PRO A 83 13.02 1.91 -12.93
CA PRO A 83 12.36 2.87 -12.05
C PRO A 83 11.00 2.34 -11.56
N PHE A 84 10.71 2.56 -10.27
CA PHE A 84 9.45 2.16 -9.64
C PHE A 84 8.36 3.24 -9.70
N ASP A 85 8.55 4.31 -10.49
CA ASP A 85 7.60 5.43 -10.63
C ASP A 85 6.23 5.00 -11.17
N SER A 86 6.17 3.87 -11.89
CA SER A 86 4.93 3.30 -12.44
C SER A 86 4.22 2.35 -11.47
N LEU A 87 4.66 2.24 -10.21
CA LEU A 87 4.09 1.34 -9.22
C LEU A 87 3.74 2.08 -7.91
N LEU A 88 2.68 1.60 -7.26
CA LEU A 88 2.31 1.95 -5.89
C LEU A 88 2.23 0.66 -5.05
N PHE A 89 3.29 0.40 -4.29
CA PHE A 89 3.35 -0.76 -3.38
C PHE A 89 2.50 -0.52 -2.13
N PHE A 90 1.83 -1.58 -1.64
CA PHE A 90 0.94 -1.45 -0.48
C PHE A 90 0.86 -2.69 0.43
N ALA A 91 1.49 -3.80 0.07
CA ALA A 91 1.46 -5.04 0.83
C ALA A 91 2.67 -5.93 0.48
N ASP A 92 2.95 -6.92 1.31
CA ASP A 92 3.95 -7.96 1.03
C ASP A 92 3.48 -9.35 1.48
N ALA A 93 4.12 -10.38 0.93
CA ALA A 93 3.91 -11.79 1.28
C ALA A 93 4.95 -12.31 2.29
N GLY A 94 5.77 -11.44 2.89
CA GLY A 94 6.75 -11.81 3.93
C GLY A 94 7.94 -12.64 3.45
N ASN A 95 7.97 -12.97 2.16
CA ASN A 95 9.02 -13.74 1.49
C ASN A 95 9.90 -12.86 0.57
N GLY A 96 9.67 -11.55 0.56
CA GLY A 96 10.31 -10.59 -0.34
C GLY A 96 9.42 -10.14 -1.51
N ASP A 97 8.35 -10.86 -1.81
CA ASP A 97 7.37 -10.44 -2.81
C ASP A 97 6.49 -9.32 -2.25
N GLN A 98 6.30 -8.28 -3.06
CA GLN A 98 5.49 -7.11 -2.72
C GLN A 98 4.43 -6.91 -3.78
N PHE A 99 3.26 -6.45 -3.35
CA PHE A 99 2.12 -6.22 -4.22
C PHE A 99 1.96 -4.73 -4.51
N ALA A 100 1.69 -4.41 -5.78
CA ALA A 100 1.54 -3.02 -6.21
C ALA A 100 0.35 -2.81 -7.15
N PHE A 101 -0.18 -1.58 -7.12
CA PHE A 101 -1.01 -1.05 -8.19
C PHE A 101 -0.13 -0.48 -9.30
N ILE A 102 -0.58 -0.64 -10.55
CA ILE A 102 0.06 0.00 -11.71
C ILE A 102 -0.44 1.45 -11.84
N ILE A 103 0.51 2.37 -11.98
CA ILE A 103 0.28 3.78 -12.29
C ILE A 103 0.49 3.98 -13.79
N LEU A 104 -0.57 4.40 -14.48
CA LEU A 104 -0.57 4.77 -15.89
C LEU A 104 -1.00 6.22 -16.05
N ASP A 105 -0.11 7.06 -16.57
CA ASP A 105 -0.38 8.49 -16.79
C ASP A 105 -0.72 9.21 -15.47
N GLY A 106 0.07 8.95 -14.42
CA GLY A 106 -0.11 9.53 -13.08
C GLY A 106 -1.34 9.04 -12.32
N LEU A 107 -2.05 8.04 -12.84
CA LEU A 107 -3.31 7.54 -12.28
C LEU A 107 -3.31 6.02 -12.18
N ILE A 108 -3.96 5.49 -11.15
CA ILE A 108 -4.26 4.06 -11.05
C ILE A 108 -5.55 3.81 -11.81
N ARG A 109 -5.42 3.39 -13.08
CA ARG A 109 -6.55 3.22 -14.02
C ARG A 109 -7.18 1.83 -13.97
N ARG A 110 -6.43 0.83 -13.51
CA ARG A 110 -6.87 -0.55 -13.33
C ARG A 110 -6.62 -0.96 -11.89
N HIS A 111 -7.51 -1.78 -11.36
CA HIS A 111 -7.40 -2.32 -10.01
C HIS A 111 -6.73 -3.71 -9.98
N ASP A 112 -6.14 -4.13 -11.10
CA ASP A 112 -5.31 -5.33 -11.16
C ASP A 112 -4.07 -5.12 -10.27
N ILE A 113 -3.76 -6.11 -9.44
CA ILE A 113 -2.62 -6.12 -8.53
C ILE A 113 -1.57 -7.08 -9.11
N TRP A 114 -0.32 -6.64 -9.13
CA TRP A 114 0.83 -7.42 -9.59
C TRP A 114 1.84 -7.60 -8.46
#